data_AF-A0A5Q4GX17-F1
#
_entry.id   AF-A0A5Q4GX17-F1
#
_cell.length_a   1.000
_cell.length_b   1.000
_cell.length_c   1.000
_cell.angle_alpha   90.00
_cell.angle_beta   90.00
_cell.angle_gamma   90.00
#
_symmetry.space_group_name_H-M   'P 1'
#
loop_
_entity.id
_entity.type
_entity.pdbx_description
1 polymer ?
#
loop_
_entity_poly.entity_id
_entity_poly.type
_entity_poly.pdbx_seq_one_letter_code
_entity_poly.pdbx_strand_id
1 'polypeptide(L)' 'MLKPTEVLEKDFLDTRCMLLEIAAMLDRLDAAAQREQTPAAAEDPRLQQIHQALQLLTERETTADRVERLLHLFSEKD' A
#
# COMPACT_ATOMS: atom_id res chain seq x y z
N MET A 1 -25.95 -6.95 -6.83
CA MET A 1 -24.75 -6.12 -6.62
C MET A 1 -25.01 -5.20 -5.45
N LEU A 2 -24.00 -4.96 -4.61
CA LEU A 2 -24.10 -3.98 -3.52
C LEU A 2 -24.14 -2.55 -4.11
N LYS A 3 -24.87 -1.65 -3.45
CA LYS A 3 -24.80 -0.20 -3.70
C LYS A 3 -23.47 0.34 -3.20
N PRO A 4 -23.00 1.51 -3.69
CA PRO A 4 -21.73 2.11 -3.24
C PRO A 4 -21.59 2.23 -1.72
N THR A 5 -22.67 2.62 -1.02
CA THR A 5 -22.67 2.75 0.45
C THR A 5 -22.60 1.39 1.15
N GLU A 6 -23.24 0.36 0.58
CA GLU A 6 -23.22 -1.00 1.13
C GLU A 6 -21.83 -1.65 0.99
N VAL A 7 -21.04 -1.27 -0.04
CA VAL A 7 -19.63 -1.66 -0.15
C VAL A 7 -18.82 -1.04 0.97
N LEU A 8 -18.98 0.27 1.23
CA LEU A 8 -18.28 0.95 2.32
C LEU A 8 -18.66 0.35 3.68
N GLU A 9 -19.95 0.14 3.96
CA GLU A 9 -20.39 -0.46 5.22
C GLU A 9 -19.77 -1.84 5.47
N LYS A 10 -19.65 -2.65 4.40
CA LYS A 10 -19.08 -3.99 4.47
C LYS A 10 -17.56 -3.95 4.70
N ASP A 11 -16.83 -3.13 3.95
CA ASP A 11 -15.37 -3.26 3.82
C ASP A 11 -14.56 -2.17 4.54
N PHE A 12 -15.20 -1.12 5.08
CA PHE A 12 -14.50 0.04 5.64
C PHE A 12 -13.61 -0.29 6.84
N LEU A 13 -14.08 -1.13 7.78
CA LEU A 13 -13.30 -1.48 8.96
C LEU A 13 -12.04 -2.27 8.59
N ASP A 14 -12.17 -3.25 7.71
CA ASP A 14 -11.05 -4.06 7.23
C ASP A 14 -10.07 -3.20 6.44
N THR A 15 -10.57 -2.36 5.53
CA THR A 15 -9.75 -1.42 4.75
C THR A 15 -8.97 -0.49 5.68
N ARG A 16 -9.62 0.05 6.71
CA ARG A 16 -8.98 0.92 7.70
C ARG A 16 -7.89 0.18 8.47
N CYS A 17 -8.14 -1.06 8.90
CA CYS A 17 -7.13 -1.87 9.57
C CYS A 17 -5.91 -2.11 8.68
N MET A 18 -6.11 -2.47 7.40
CA MET A 18 -5.00 -2.65 6.46
C MET A 18 -4.17 -1.38 6.27
N LEU A 19 -4.82 -0.21 6.16
CA LEU A 19 -4.11 1.07 6.07
C LEU A 19 -3.26 1.37 7.32
N LEU A 20 -3.78 1.08 8.51
CA LEU A 20 -3.04 1.25 9.76
C LEU A 20 -1.85 0.30 9.86
N GLU A 21 -1.99 -0.95 9.42
CA GLU A 21 -0.88 -1.91 9.40
C GLU A 21 0.23 -1.49 8.42
N ILE A 22 -0.13 -0.95 7.25
CA ILE A 22 0.85 -0.39 6.30
C ILE A 22 1.60 0.78 6.94
N ALA A 23 0.89 1.73 7.57
CA ALA A 23 1.51 2.86 8.26
C ALA A 23 2.45 2.39 9.38
N ALA A 24 2.00 1.46 10.22
CA ALA A 24 2.80 0.92 11.32
C ALA A 24 4.05 0.16 10.83
N MET A 25 3.99 -0.48 9.66
CA MET A 25 5.16 -1.10 9.03
C MET A 25 6.18 -0.05 8.61
N LEU A 26 5.75 1.05 7.98
CA LEU A 26 6.61 2.16 7.58
C LEU A 26 7.26 2.83 8.81
N ASP A 27 6.48 3.10 9.86
CA ASP A 27 7.01 3.65 11.13
C ASP A 27 8.09 2.76 11.74
N ARG A 28 7.90 1.43 11.71
CA ARG A 28 8.90 0.47 12.20
C ARG A 28 10.16 0.46 11.35
N LEU A 29 10.03 0.65 10.03
CA LEU A 29 11.17 0.74 9.11
C LEU A 29 12.01 1.99 9.41
N ASP A 30 11.35 3.14 9.55
CA ASP A 30 12.02 4.40 9.89
C ASP A 30 12.70 4.34 11.26
N ALA A 31 12.03 3.79 12.27
CA ALA A 31 12.60 3.59 13.59
C ALA A 31 13.81 2.63 13.57
N ALA A 32 13.80 1.60 12.72
CA ALA A 32 14.93 0.71 12.56
C ALA A 32 16.12 1.41 11.90
N ALA A 33 15.90 2.17 10.82
CA ALA A 33 16.96 2.94 10.16
C ALA A 33 17.62 3.94 11.12
N GLN A 34 16.82 4.63 11.93
CA GLN A 34 17.32 5.54 12.96
C GLN A 34 18.19 4.82 14.01
N ARG A 35 17.76 3.65 14.49
CA ARG A 35 18.52 2.86 15.48
C ARG A 35 19.86 2.37 14.94
N GLU A 36 19.88 1.88 13.70
CA GLU A 36 21.10 1.35 13.07
C GLU A 36 22.02 2.45 12.53
N GLN A 37 21.59 3.73 12.57
CA GLN A 37 22.28 4.87 11.94
C GLN A 37 22.60 4.62 10.46
N THR A 38 21.76 3.85 9.79
CA THR A 38 21.88 3.55 8.37
C THR A 38 20.95 4.48 7.59
N PRO A 39 21.27 4.79 6.32
CA PRO A 39 20.32 5.43 5.43
C PRO A 39 18.99 4.67 5.44
N ALA A 40 17.87 5.40 5.32
CA ALA A 40 16.58 4.78 5.09
C ALA A 40 16.70 3.81 3.90
N ALA A 41 15.94 2.72 3.92
CA ALA A 41 15.94 1.68 2.87
C ALA A 41 15.33 2.18 1.54
N ALA A 42 15.56 3.45 1.19
CA ALA A 42 15.03 4.15 0.02
C ALA A 42 15.42 3.47 -1.31
N GLU A 43 16.56 2.78 -1.33
CA GLU A 43 17.03 2.00 -2.48
C GLU A 43 16.54 0.54 -2.47
N ASP A 44 15.81 0.10 -1.44
CA ASP A 44 15.25 -1.26 -1.40
C ASP A 44 14.06 -1.33 -2.39
N PRO A 45 14.11 -2.21 -3.40
CA PRO A 45 13.08 -2.28 -4.44
C PRO A 45 11.71 -2.63 -3.86
N ARG A 46 11.65 -3.36 -2.73
CA ARG A 46 10.38 -3.69 -2.08
C ARG A 46 9.72 -2.45 -1.47
N LEU A 47 10.50 -1.52 -0.92
CA LEU A 47 9.96 -0.25 -0.41
C LEU A 47 9.45 0.62 -1.57
N GLN A 48 10.19 0.63 -2.69
CA GLN A 48 9.76 1.33 -3.91
C GLN A 48 8.43 0.75 -4.45
N GLN A 49 8.29 -0.57 -4.53
CA GLN A 49 7.04 -1.23 -4.92
C GLN A 49 5.88 -0.89 -3.97
N ILE A 50 6.11 -0.84 -2.66
CA ILE A 50 5.07 -0.44 -1.68
C ILE A 50 4.62 1.01 -1.93
N HIS A 51 5.54 1.93 -2.17
CA HIS A 51 5.18 3.32 -2.48
C HIS A 51 4.44 3.46 -3.81
N GLN A 52 4.85 2.72 -4.85
CA GLN A 52 4.14 2.68 -6.13
C GLN A 52 2.72 2.12 -5.97
N ALA A 53 2.54 1.07 -5.16
CA ALA A 53 1.23 0.50 -4.84
C ALA A 53 0.32 1.54 -4.16
N LEU A 54 0.85 2.30 -3.19
CA LEU A 54 0.10 3.37 -2.53
C LEU A 54 -0.29 4.49 -3.50
N GLN A 55 0.62 4.91 -4.37
CA GLN A 55 0.33 5.91 -5.41
C GLN A 55 -0.82 5.43 -6.32
N LEU A 56 -0.73 4.20 -6.82
CA LEU A 56 -1.75 3.56 -7.65
C LEU A 56 -3.13 3.55 -6.98
N LEU A 57 -3.19 3.19 -5.69
CA LEU A 57 -4.43 3.14 -4.93
C LEU A 57 -5.08 4.53 -4.74
N THR A 58 -4.30 5.61 -4.79
CA THR A 58 -4.80 6.99 -4.65
C THR A 58 -5.26 7.64 -5.96
N GLU A 59 -5.05 6.98 -7.10
CA GLU A 59 -5.48 7.50 -8.40
C GLU A 59 -7.02 7.71 -8.43
N ARG A 60 -7.43 8.93 -8.82
CA ARG A 60 -8.84 9.35 -8.83
C ARG A 60 -9.61 8.88 -10.06
N GLU A 61 -8.92 8.55 -11.15
CA GLU A 61 -9.55 7.99 -12.34
C GLU A 61 -9.72 6.48 -12.15
N THR A 62 -10.94 6.00 -12.42
CA THR A 62 -11.45 4.74 -11.90
C THR A 62 -11.74 3.76 -13.02
N THR A 63 -10.70 3.21 -13.63
CA THR A 63 -10.81 1.84 -14.12
C THR A 63 -10.97 0.91 -12.91
N ALA A 64 -11.85 -0.08 -13.01
CA ALA A 64 -12.14 -1.05 -11.95
C ALA A 64 -11.10 -2.19 -11.93
N ASP A 65 -9.82 -1.86 -12.10
CA ASP A 65 -8.70 -2.78 -12.35
C ASP A 65 -7.55 -2.61 -11.32
N ARG A 66 -7.78 -1.86 -10.23
CA ARG A 66 -6.76 -1.60 -9.19
C ARG A 66 -6.10 -2.88 -8.68
N VAL A 67 -6.86 -3.95 -8.49
CA VAL A 67 -6.35 -5.24 -8.03
C VAL A 67 -5.42 -5.87 -9.08
N GLU A 68 -5.83 -5.87 -10.36
CA GLU A 68 -5.02 -6.40 -11.45
C GLU A 68 -3.71 -5.62 -11.60
N ARG A 69 -3.77 -4.29 -11.56
CA ARG A 69 -2.57 -3.46 -11.65
C ARG A 69 -1.63 -3.64 -10.46
N LEU A 70 -2.16 -3.83 -9.24
CA LEU A 70 -1.34 -4.20 -8.07
C LEU A 70 -0.70 -5.58 -8.25
N LEU A 71 -1.44 -6.57 -8.76
CA LEU A 71 -0.90 -7.91 -9.02
C LEU A 71 0.25 -7.84 -10.04
N HIS A 72 0.11 -7.04 -11.10
CA HIS A 72 1.18 -6.83 -12.07
C HIS A 72 2.40 -6.17 -11.42
N LEU A 73 2.22 -5.09 -10.66
CA LEU A 73 3.30 -4.40 -9.95
C LEU A 73 4.14 -5.36 -9.08
N PHE A 74 3.50 -6.31 -8.38
CA PHE A 74 4.21 -7.28 -7.54
C PHE A 74 4.68 -8.54 -8.28
N SER A 75 4.28 -8.74 -9.53
CA SER A 75 4.68 -9.87 -10.37
C SER A 75 5.78 -9.51 -11.37
N GLU A 76 6.02 -8.22 -11.59
CA GLU A 76 7.20 -7.73 -12.30
C GLU A 76 8.44 -8.18 -11.53
N LYS A 77 9.28 -8.97 -12.20
CA LYS A 77 10.58 -9.40 -11.66
C LYS A 77 11.57 -8.28 -11.91
N ASP A 78 12.23 -7.81 -10.84
CA ASP A 78 13.48 -7.07 -10.93
C ASP A 78 14.58 -7.92 -11.61
#